data_AF-A0A212RPA9-F1
#
_entry.id   AF-A0A212RPA9-F1
#
_cell.length_a   1.000
_cell.length_b   1.000
_cell.length_c   1.000
_cell.angle_alpha   90.00
_cell.angle_beta   90.00
_cell.angle_gamma   90.00
#
_symmetry.space_group_name_H-M   'P 1'
#
loop_
_entity.id
_entity.type
_entity.pdbx_description
1 polymer ?
#
loop_
_entity_poly.entity_id
_entity_poly.type
_entity_poly.pdbx_seq_one_letter_code
_entity_poly.pdbx_strand_id
1 'polypeptide(L)'
;MGRWETVLQAGPYLTVIGLAALWALGEILQTFRSDIRRALRSGWSGLFIGAHVLFVLALYVLGRRLRLPPEDPWLLAVAVGIGGPVLLRAQVNLLQPLDPNVGQAVSLSLADLYGRFQRFCRDQIDQHLVSERIRLLEQAMQLPVELLEERVRLYGHASLLHSPEEIEGYLTRLRERFEGKERALYMASYLMAQVGYDFLQREIRRLPGKSP
;
A
#
# COMPACT_ATOMS: atom_id res chain seq x y z
N MET A 1 -21.53 -4.41 -37.57
CA MET A 1 -20.43 -5.39 -37.35
C MET A 1 -19.19 -4.83 -36.63
N GLY A 2 -19.00 -3.51 -36.45
CA GLY A 2 -17.75 -2.97 -35.88
C GLY A 2 -17.51 -3.05 -34.36
N ARG A 3 -18.54 -3.26 -33.52
CA ARG A 3 -18.37 -3.25 -32.04
C ARG A 3 -17.82 -4.57 -31.46
N TRP A 4 -18.01 -5.68 -32.18
CA TRP A 4 -17.55 -7.00 -31.74
C TRP A 4 -16.11 -7.28 -32.16
N GLU A 5 -15.71 -6.81 -33.34
CA GLU A 5 -14.32 -6.91 -33.83
C GLU A 5 -13.35 -6.08 -32.98
N THR A 6 -13.76 -4.90 -32.55
CA THR A 6 -12.99 -4.04 -31.62
C THR A 6 -12.83 -4.68 -30.24
N VAL A 7 -13.88 -5.32 -29.71
CA VAL A 7 -13.82 -6.06 -28.44
C VAL A 7 -12.92 -7.30 -28.56
N LEU A 8 -12.99 -8.05 -29.66
CA LEU A 8 -12.13 -9.20 -29.90
C LEU A 8 -10.65 -8.83 -30.08
N GLN A 9 -10.37 -7.67 -30.69
CA GLN A 9 -9.02 -7.14 -30.84
C GLN A 9 -8.47 -6.54 -29.53
N ALA A 10 -9.33 -5.94 -28.69
CA ALA A 10 -8.94 -5.35 -27.40
C ALA A 10 -8.89 -6.38 -26.26
N GLY A 11 -9.60 -7.50 -26.38
CA GLY A 11 -9.73 -8.53 -25.34
C GLY A 11 -8.39 -8.97 -24.73
N PRO A 12 -7.41 -9.38 -25.54
CA PRO A 12 -6.09 -9.76 -25.02
C PRO A 12 -5.38 -8.64 -24.25
N TYR A 13 -5.49 -7.39 -24.69
CA TYR A 13 -4.90 -6.25 -23.98
C TYR A 13 -5.57 -6.03 -22.61
N LEU A 14 -6.89 -6.15 -22.55
CA LEU A 14 -7.63 -6.08 -21.29
C LEU A 14 -7.25 -7.23 -20.35
N THR A 15 -6.99 -8.43 -20.87
CA THR A 15 -6.48 -9.55 -20.08
C THR A 15 -5.12 -9.24 -19.48
N VAL A 16 -4.17 -8.68 -20.26
CA VAL A 16 -2.86 -8.27 -19.75
C VAL A 16 -3.01 -7.21 -18.65
N ILE A 17 -3.81 -6.18 -18.89
CA ILE A 17 -4.06 -5.10 -17.93
C ILE A 17 -4.64 -5.68 -16.63
N GLY A 18 -5.65 -6.55 -16.73
CA GLY A 18 -6.29 -7.18 -15.58
C GLY A 18 -5.33 -8.03 -14.76
N LEU A 19 -4.57 -8.92 -15.41
CA LEU A 19 -3.60 -9.80 -14.73
C LEU A 19 -2.48 -9.00 -14.07
N ALA A 20 -1.91 -8.02 -14.77
CA ALA A 20 -0.85 -7.17 -14.22
C ALA A 20 -1.35 -6.31 -13.05
N ALA A 21 -2.56 -5.76 -13.15
CA ALA A 21 -3.16 -4.99 -12.06
C ALA A 21 -3.45 -5.87 -10.84
N LEU A 22 -3.98 -7.09 -11.04
CA LEU A 22 -4.22 -8.04 -9.95
C LEU A 22 -2.92 -8.45 -9.24
N TRP A 23 -1.85 -8.66 -10.00
CA TRP A 23 -0.54 -8.96 -9.44
C TRP A 23 -0.02 -7.80 -8.57
N ALA A 24 0.02 -6.59 -9.13
CA ALA A 24 0.47 -5.39 -8.41
C ALA A 24 -0.40 -5.10 -7.17
N LEU A 25 -1.71 -5.31 -7.29
CA LEU A 25 -2.64 -5.23 -6.17
C LEU A 25 -2.28 -6.24 -5.07
N GLY A 26 -1.99 -7.49 -5.45
CA GLY A 26 -1.51 -8.52 -4.54
C GLY A 26 -0.25 -8.08 -3.76
N GLU A 27 0.70 -7.41 -4.42
CA GLU A 27 1.89 -6.89 -3.75
C GLU A 27 1.58 -5.80 -2.72
N ILE A 28 0.65 -4.89 -3.03
CA ILE A 28 0.20 -3.86 -2.08
C ILE A 28 -0.49 -4.49 -0.88
N LEU A 29 -1.43 -5.43 -1.11
CA LEU A 29 -2.17 -6.12 -0.05
C LEU A 29 -1.24 -6.87 0.90
N GLN A 30 -0.21 -7.53 0.37
CA GLN A 30 0.77 -8.26 1.18
C GLN A 30 1.67 -7.32 1.99
N THR A 31 2.00 -6.15 1.45
CA THR A 31 2.90 -5.17 2.09
C THR A 31 2.17 -4.39 3.18
N PHE A 32 0.94 -3.92 2.93
CA PHE A 32 0.19 -3.00 3.80
C PHE A 32 -1.00 -3.66 4.49
N ARG A 33 -0.80 -4.82 5.11
CA ARG A 33 -1.89 -5.67 5.66
C ARG A 33 -2.81 -4.95 6.65
N SER A 34 -2.27 -4.06 7.47
CA SER A 34 -3.04 -3.33 8.50
C SER A 34 -3.84 -2.15 7.94
N ASP A 35 -3.47 -1.62 6.76
CA ASP A 35 -3.98 -0.35 6.23
C ASP A 35 -4.38 -0.40 4.76
N ILE A 36 -4.77 -1.57 4.26
CA ILE A 36 -5.04 -1.85 2.83
C ILE A 36 -5.87 -0.75 2.14
N ARG A 37 -7.01 -0.35 2.74
CA ARG A 37 -7.92 0.64 2.13
C ARG A 37 -7.26 2.01 1.95
N ARG A 38 -6.42 2.41 2.90
CA ARG A 38 -5.75 3.72 2.89
C ARG A 38 -4.52 3.67 1.98
N ALA A 39 -3.76 2.58 2.05
CA ALA A 39 -2.67 2.32 1.12
C ALA A 39 -3.16 2.39 -0.34
N LEU A 40 -4.27 1.74 -0.67
CA LEU A 40 -4.83 1.75 -2.04
C LEU A 40 -5.34 3.12 -2.51
N ARG A 41 -5.78 3.98 -1.58
CA ARG A 41 -6.21 5.35 -1.92
C ARG A 41 -5.04 6.31 -2.11
N SER A 42 -3.83 5.94 -1.68
CA SER A 42 -2.63 6.72 -1.95
C SER A 42 -2.40 6.81 -3.46
N GLY A 43 -2.13 8.01 -3.96
CA GLY A 43 -1.76 8.21 -5.37
C GLY A 43 -0.54 7.38 -5.80
N TRP A 44 0.33 7.05 -4.85
CA TRP A 44 1.50 6.20 -5.05
C TRP A 44 1.15 4.73 -5.33
N SER A 45 0.04 4.23 -4.79
CA SER A 45 -0.48 2.90 -5.15
C SER A 45 -0.97 2.89 -6.59
N GLY A 46 -1.65 3.97 -7.02
CA GLY A 46 -2.03 4.15 -8.43
C GLY A 46 -0.82 4.21 -9.36
N LEU A 47 0.22 4.96 -8.98
CA LEU A 47 1.46 5.02 -9.75
C LEU A 47 2.15 3.65 -9.83
N PHE A 48 2.22 2.93 -8.72
CA PHE A 48 2.83 1.60 -8.67
C PHE A 48 2.09 0.60 -9.59
N ILE A 49 0.76 0.51 -9.45
CA ILE A 49 -0.08 -0.36 -10.28
C ILE A 49 0.03 0.06 -11.74
N GLY A 50 -0.09 1.36 -12.04
CA GLY A 50 -0.01 1.89 -13.40
C GLY A 50 1.32 1.59 -14.07
N ALA A 51 2.45 1.84 -13.39
CA ALA A 51 3.78 1.54 -13.92
C ALA A 51 3.95 0.04 -14.18
N HIS A 52 3.46 -0.82 -13.29
CA HIS A 52 3.51 -2.27 -13.46
C HIS A 52 2.68 -2.72 -14.68
N VAL A 53 1.44 -2.24 -14.79
CA VAL A 53 0.55 -2.52 -15.92
C VAL A 53 1.19 -2.08 -17.23
N LEU A 54 1.73 -0.86 -17.29
CA LEU A 54 2.38 -0.33 -18.48
C LEU A 54 3.58 -1.16 -18.91
N PHE A 55 4.39 -1.61 -17.96
CA PHE A 55 5.53 -2.48 -18.26
C PHE A 55 5.10 -3.82 -18.87
N VAL A 56 4.17 -4.52 -18.23
CA VAL A 56 3.70 -5.83 -18.71
C VAL A 56 2.98 -5.68 -20.06
N LEU A 57 2.23 -4.59 -20.24
CA LEU A 57 1.61 -4.26 -21.52
C LEU A 57 2.64 -4.00 -22.62
N ALA A 58 3.74 -3.30 -22.31
CA ALA A 58 4.83 -3.08 -23.24
C ALA A 58 5.50 -4.40 -23.65
N LEU A 59 5.70 -5.33 -22.71
CA LEU A 59 6.19 -6.68 -23.03
C LEU A 59 5.24 -7.43 -23.96
N TYR A 60 3.93 -7.32 -23.75
CA TYR A 60 2.94 -7.96 -24.61
C TYR A 60 2.98 -7.40 -26.03
N VAL A 61 3.01 -6.06 -26.17
CA VAL A 61 3.12 -5.39 -27.47
C VAL A 61 4.42 -5.78 -28.18
N LEU A 62 5.53 -5.84 -27.45
CA LEU A 62 6.81 -6.26 -27.99
C LEU A 62 6.76 -7.72 -28.46
N GLY A 63 6.22 -8.63 -27.64
CA GLY A 63 6.05 -10.04 -28.01
C GLY A 63 5.20 -10.23 -29.26
N ARG A 64 4.10 -9.46 -29.38
CA ARG A 64 3.25 -9.43 -30.58
C ARG A 64 4.02 -8.95 -31.82
N ARG A 65 4.83 -7.89 -31.69
CA ARG A 65 5.62 -7.33 -32.80
C ARG A 65 6.74 -8.28 -33.25
N LEU A 66 7.38 -8.96 -32.30
CA LEU A 66 8.45 -9.92 -32.56
C LEU A 66 7.94 -11.32 -32.95
N ARG A 67 6.61 -11.52 -32.98
CA ARG A 67 5.98 -12.82 -33.26
C ARG A 67 6.51 -13.93 -32.34
N LEU A 68 6.67 -13.63 -31.05
CA LEU A 68 7.09 -14.63 -30.08
C LEU A 68 5.99 -15.70 -29.92
N PRO A 69 6.37 -16.98 -29.77
CA PRO A 69 5.41 -18.01 -29.42
C PRO A 69 4.88 -17.77 -27.99
N PRO A 70 3.59 -18.04 -27.72
CA PRO A 70 2.56 -18.51 -28.65
C PRO A 70 2.05 -17.40 -29.59
N GLU A 71 1.74 -17.73 -30.85
CA GLU A 71 1.21 -16.76 -31.82
C GLU A 71 -0.24 -16.31 -31.50
N ASP A 72 -1.00 -17.17 -30.80
CA ASP A 72 -2.35 -16.85 -30.33
C ASP A 72 -2.30 -15.64 -29.36
N PRO A 73 -2.94 -14.51 -29.70
CA PRO A 73 -2.96 -13.31 -28.86
C PRO A 73 -3.40 -13.56 -27.43
N TRP A 74 -4.34 -14.48 -27.19
CA TRP A 74 -4.88 -14.76 -25.85
C TRP A 74 -3.90 -15.55 -24.99
N LEU A 75 -3.31 -16.61 -25.55
CA LEU A 75 -2.28 -17.38 -24.85
C LEU A 75 -1.06 -16.51 -24.55
N LEU A 76 -0.65 -15.65 -25.49
CA LEU A 76 0.45 -14.72 -25.26
C LEU A 76 0.10 -13.70 -24.16
N ALA A 77 -1.15 -13.22 -24.13
CA ALA A 77 -1.60 -12.30 -23.09
C ALA A 77 -1.55 -12.93 -21.70
N VAL A 78 -1.98 -14.19 -21.55
CA VAL A 78 -1.89 -14.92 -20.28
C VAL A 78 -0.43 -15.20 -19.91
N ALA A 79 0.39 -15.66 -20.87
CA ALA A 79 1.80 -15.95 -20.63
C ALA A 79 2.57 -14.70 -20.19
N VAL A 80 2.37 -13.56 -20.86
CA VAL A 80 3.00 -12.29 -20.49
C VAL A 80 2.39 -11.71 -19.21
N GLY A 81 1.08 -11.81 -19.02
CA GLY A 81 0.41 -11.32 -17.81
C GLY A 81 0.91 -12.02 -16.52
N ILE A 82 1.14 -13.33 -16.58
CA ILE A 82 1.64 -14.13 -15.45
C ILE A 82 3.18 -14.09 -15.37
N GLY A 83 3.87 -14.16 -16.51
CA GLY A 83 5.33 -14.21 -16.60
C GLY A 83 6.03 -12.86 -16.52
N GLY A 84 5.34 -11.77 -16.87
CA GLY A 84 5.86 -10.40 -16.85
C GLY A 84 6.44 -9.98 -15.49
N PRO A 85 5.76 -10.25 -14.36
CA PRO A 85 6.32 -10.03 -13.03
C PRO A 85 7.62 -10.80 -12.75
N VAL A 86 7.76 -12.00 -13.31
CA VAL A 86 9.00 -12.79 -13.18
C VAL A 86 10.13 -12.12 -13.97
N LEU A 87 9.85 -11.62 -15.17
CA LEU A 87 10.83 -10.90 -15.99
C LEU A 87 11.27 -9.58 -15.35
N LEU A 88 10.37 -8.85 -14.68
CA LEU A 88 10.72 -7.65 -13.91
C LEU A 88 11.73 -7.93 -12.79
N ARG A 89 11.73 -9.15 -12.26
CA ARG A 89 12.62 -9.59 -11.18
C ARG A 89 13.81 -10.39 -11.69
N ALA A 90 13.81 -10.76 -12.97
CA ALA A 90 14.93 -11.43 -13.60
C ALA A 90 16.09 -10.44 -13.71
N GLN A 91 17.29 -10.87 -13.33
CA GLN A 91 18.52 -10.08 -13.40
C GLN A 91 19.00 -9.95 -14.85
N VAL A 92 18.21 -9.29 -15.69
CA VAL A 92 18.61 -8.96 -17.06
C VAL A 92 19.54 -7.77 -17.00
N ASN A 93 20.82 -8.00 -17.28
CA ASN A 93 21.82 -6.94 -17.39
C ASN A 93 21.59 -6.19 -18.70
N LEU A 94 21.06 -4.97 -18.62
CA LEU A 94 20.81 -4.14 -19.80
C LEU A 94 22.10 -3.57 -20.40
N LEU A 95 23.15 -3.46 -19.60
CA LEU A 95 24.46 -2.97 -19.98
C LEU A 95 25.49 -3.98 -19.48
N GLN A 96 25.94 -4.86 -20.37
CA GLN A 96 27.11 -5.69 -20.13
C GLN A 96 28.29 -4.99 -20.81
N PRO A 97 29.38 -4.64 -20.10
CA PRO A 97 30.52 -3.99 -20.73
C PRO A 97 31.11 -4.93 -21.79
N LEU A 98 31.26 -4.42 -23.01
CA LEU A 98 31.91 -5.12 -24.12
C LEU A 98 33.44 -5.24 -23.95
N ASP A 99 34.01 -4.59 -22.92
CA ASP A 99 35.44 -4.55 -22.67
C ASP A 99 35.76 -4.94 -21.21
N PRO A 100 36.50 -6.04 -20.96
CA PRO A 100 36.88 -6.48 -19.62
C PRO A 100 37.86 -5.55 -18.89
N ASN A 101 38.44 -4.55 -19.58
CA ASN A 101 39.42 -3.62 -19.00
C ASN A 101 38.85 -2.27 -18.52
N VAL A 102 37.57 -1.99 -18.77
CA VAL A 102 36.93 -0.74 -18.31
C VAL A 102 36.32 -0.97 -16.92
N GLY A 103 37.10 -0.61 -15.90
CA GLY A 103 36.68 -0.65 -14.50
C GLY A 103 35.34 0.07 -14.28
N GLN A 104 34.45 -0.61 -13.54
CA GLN A 104 33.18 -0.08 -13.03
C GLN A 104 32.19 0.45 -14.09
N ALA A 105 31.94 -0.32 -15.15
CA ALA A 105 30.66 -0.16 -15.83
C ALA A 105 29.54 -0.62 -14.87
N VAL A 106 28.78 0.33 -14.33
CA VAL A 106 27.59 0.06 -13.50
C VAL A 106 26.60 -0.73 -14.36
N SER A 107 26.57 -2.06 -14.19
CA SER A 107 25.56 -2.91 -14.80
C SER A 107 24.21 -2.54 -14.21
N LEU A 108 23.46 -1.67 -14.89
CA LEU A 108 22.11 -1.32 -14.46
C LEU A 108 21.20 -2.49 -14.83
N SER A 109 20.87 -3.33 -13.86
CA SER A 109 19.87 -4.39 -14.06
C SER A 109 18.47 -3.79 -14.08
N LEU A 110 17.60 -4.27 -14.97
CA LEU A 110 16.18 -3.89 -14.95
C LEU A 110 15.54 -4.23 -13.61
N ALA A 111 15.96 -5.35 -13.00
CA ALA A 111 15.53 -5.77 -11.67
C ALA A 111 15.94 -4.76 -10.58
N ASP A 112 17.12 -4.16 -10.68
CA ASP A 112 17.57 -3.14 -9.71
C ASP A 112 16.78 -1.85 -9.85
N LEU A 113 16.55 -1.40 -11.09
CA LEU A 113 15.76 -0.20 -11.36
C LEU A 113 14.32 -0.39 -10.87
N TYR A 114 13.70 -1.52 -11.22
CA TYR A 114 12.36 -1.85 -10.77
C TYR A 114 12.29 -2.01 -9.25
N GLY A 115 13.27 -2.67 -8.64
CA GLY A 115 13.36 -2.81 -7.19
C GLY A 115 13.51 -1.48 -6.46
N ARG A 116 14.28 -0.52 -7.00
CA ARG A 116 14.38 0.85 -6.47
C ARG A 116 13.07 1.61 -6.61
N PHE A 117 12.42 1.53 -7.77
CA PHE A 117 11.11 2.15 -8.00
C PHE A 117 10.04 1.59 -7.05
N GLN A 118 10.03 0.27 -6.87
CA GLN A 118 9.11 -0.41 -5.97
C GLN A 118 9.32 0.00 -4.51
N ARG A 119 10.58 0.05 -4.05
CA ARG A 119 10.91 0.56 -2.71
C ARG A 119 10.47 2.02 -2.54
N PHE A 120 10.80 2.86 -3.51
CA PHE A 120 10.39 4.27 -3.50
C PHE A 120 8.86 4.41 -3.37
N CYS A 121 8.08 3.71 -4.19
CA CYS A 121 6.62 3.75 -4.09
C CYS A 121 6.11 3.29 -2.71
N ARG A 122 6.72 2.23 -2.14
CA ARG A 122 6.36 1.74 -0.80
C ARG A 122 6.66 2.77 0.27
N ASP A 123 7.87 3.33 0.27
CA ASP A 123 8.30 4.34 1.24
C ASP A 123 7.37 5.56 1.19
N GLN A 124 6.94 5.97 -0.02
CA GLN A 124 6.00 7.07 -0.19
C GLN A 124 4.59 6.74 0.33
N ILE A 125 4.10 5.51 0.15
CA ILE A 125 2.83 5.06 0.76
C ILE A 125 2.95 5.06 2.28
N ASP A 126 4.03 4.52 2.83
CA ASP A 126 4.27 4.50 4.29
C ASP A 126 4.33 5.91 4.87
N GLN A 127 5.10 6.81 4.25
CA GLN A 127 5.18 8.21 4.67
C GLN A 127 3.80 8.90 4.64
N HIS A 128 3.00 8.63 3.62
CA HIS A 128 1.63 9.14 3.54
C HIS A 128 0.77 8.63 4.70
N LEU A 129 0.79 7.32 4.97
CA LEU A 129 0.03 6.71 6.07
C LEU A 129 0.49 7.21 7.45
N VAL A 130 1.79 7.38 7.66
CA VAL A 130 2.36 7.95 8.89
C VAL A 130 1.90 9.39 9.06
N SER A 131 1.94 10.20 8.00
CA SER A 131 1.46 11.59 8.03
C SER A 131 -0.02 11.68 8.38
N GLU A 132 -0.86 10.80 7.83
CA GLU A 132 -2.28 10.71 8.22
C GLU A 132 -2.46 10.35 9.70
N ARG A 133 -1.69 9.37 10.20
CA ARG A 133 -1.73 8.95 11.60
C ARG A 133 -1.30 10.08 12.54
N ILE A 134 -0.23 10.80 12.21
CA ILE A 134 0.24 11.97 12.99
C ILE A 134 -0.87 13.02 13.04
N ARG A 135 -1.43 13.41 11.89
CA ARG A 135 -2.52 14.39 11.83
C ARG A 135 -3.73 13.97 12.64
N LEU A 136 -4.06 12.67 12.64
CA LEU A 136 -5.17 12.15 13.44
C LEU A 136 -4.86 12.22 14.94
N LEU A 137 -3.64 11.89 15.36
CA LEU A 137 -3.22 12.01 16.76
C LEU A 137 -3.22 13.47 17.23
N GLU A 138 -2.72 14.40 16.41
CA GLU A 138 -2.78 15.84 16.70
C GLU A 138 -4.22 16.33 16.90
N GLN A 139 -5.17 15.81 16.11
CA GLN A 139 -6.59 16.09 16.28
C GLN A 139 -7.15 15.43 17.55
N ALA A 140 -6.76 14.19 17.83
CA ALA A 140 -7.20 13.46 19.02
C ALA A 140 -6.70 14.10 20.32
N MET A 141 -5.53 14.73 20.32
CA MET A 141 -5.00 15.48 21.46
C MET A 141 -5.83 16.72 21.82
N GLN A 142 -6.75 17.14 20.95
CA GLN A 142 -7.69 18.23 21.23
C GLN A 142 -8.97 17.74 21.92
N LEU A 143 -9.17 16.42 22.03
CA LEU A 143 -10.32 15.84 22.72
C LEU A 143 -10.17 15.98 24.24
N PRO A 144 -11.27 16.08 24.99
CA PRO A 144 -11.24 15.97 26.45
C PRO A 144 -10.59 14.66 26.87
N VAL A 145 -9.70 14.72 27.86
CA VAL A 145 -8.93 13.53 28.26
C VAL A 145 -9.85 12.49 28.91
N GLU A 146 -10.89 12.94 29.57
CA GLU A 146 -11.91 12.13 30.23
C GLU A 146 -12.68 11.30 29.19
N LEU A 147 -12.96 11.87 28.01
CA LEU A 147 -13.59 11.16 26.90
C LEU A 147 -12.65 10.06 26.38
N LEU A 148 -11.36 10.36 26.17
CA LEU A 148 -10.39 9.38 25.72
C LEU A 148 -10.23 8.23 26.73
N GLU A 149 -10.19 8.55 28.03
CA GLU A 149 -10.15 7.57 29.11
C GLU A 149 -11.38 6.67 29.10
N GLU A 150 -12.58 7.24 28.96
CA GLU A 150 -13.83 6.47 28.81
C GLU A 150 -13.78 5.52 27.61
N ARG A 151 -13.27 5.98 26.45
CA ARG A 151 -13.13 5.14 25.27
C ARG A 151 -12.13 4.00 25.47
N VAL A 152 -11.01 4.26 26.15
CA VAL A 152 -10.02 3.21 26.49
C VAL A 152 -10.64 2.17 27.42
N ARG A 153 -11.38 2.59 28.44
CA ARG A 153 -12.14 1.67 29.33
C ARG A 153 -13.14 0.83 28.56
N LEU A 154 -13.94 1.47 27.70
CA LEU A 154 -14.94 0.79 26.89
C LEU A 154 -14.31 -0.26 25.97
N TYR A 155 -13.17 0.08 25.36
CA TYR A 155 -12.38 -0.90 24.62
C TYR A 155 -11.92 -2.06 25.52
N GLY A 156 -11.39 -1.76 26.71
CA GLY A 156 -10.97 -2.77 27.67
C GLY A 156 -12.06 -3.78 28.02
N HIS A 157 -13.28 -3.30 28.32
CA HIS A 157 -14.42 -4.17 28.61
C HIS A 157 -14.91 -4.96 27.40
N ALA A 158 -14.73 -4.43 26.19
CA ALA A 158 -15.13 -5.12 24.96
C ALA A 158 -14.05 -6.04 24.37
N SER A 159 -12.80 -5.90 24.83
CA SER A 159 -11.66 -6.64 24.29
C SER A 159 -11.59 -8.04 24.89
N LEU A 160 -11.27 -9.02 24.05
CA LEU A 160 -10.90 -10.38 24.48
C LEU A 160 -9.38 -10.52 24.66
N LEU A 161 -8.60 -9.50 24.30
CA LEU A 161 -7.14 -9.52 24.33
C LEU A 161 -6.55 -8.94 25.62
N HIS A 162 -7.31 -8.07 26.30
CA HIS A 162 -6.90 -7.39 27.52
C HIS A 162 -8.00 -7.46 28.56
N SER A 163 -7.65 -7.74 29.81
CA SER A 163 -8.63 -7.73 30.90
C SER A 163 -8.98 -6.29 31.32
N PRO A 164 -10.17 -6.04 31.87
CA PRO A 164 -10.53 -4.73 32.41
C PRO A 164 -9.52 -4.24 33.47
N GLU A 165 -8.97 -5.13 34.29
CA GLU A 165 -7.98 -4.78 35.32
C GLU A 165 -6.65 -4.32 34.71
N GLU A 166 -6.18 -4.96 33.63
CA GLU A 166 -4.97 -4.55 32.91
C GLU A 166 -5.10 -3.13 32.36
N ILE A 167 -6.29 -2.80 31.84
CA ILE A 167 -6.61 -1.49 31.28
C ILE A 167 -6.69 -0.42 32.36
N GLU A 168 -7.33 -0.69 33.49
CA GLU A 168 -7.33 0.23 34.63
C GLU A 168 -5.92 0.45 35.18
N GLY A 169 -5.10 -0.60 35.24
CA GLY A 169 -3.69 -0.48 35.60
C GLY A 169 -2.92 0.42 34.64
N TYR A 170 -3.16 0.30 33.33
CA TYR A 170 -2.59 1.19 32.31
C TYR A 170 -3.03 2.64 32.50
N LEU A 171 -4.34 2.88 32.66
CA LEU A 171 -4.90 4.21 32.86
C LEU A 171 -4.37 4.87 34.15
N THR A 172 -4.23 4.10 35.23
CA THR A 172 -3.65 4.58 36.49
C THR A 172 -2.22 5.06 36.30
N ARG A 173 -1.37 4.26 35.64
CA ARG A 173 0.02 4.66 35.33
C ARG A 173 0.08 5.93 34.46
N LEU A 174 -0.85 6.09 33.52
CA LEU A 174 -0.90 7.32 32.71
C LEU A 174 -1.30 8.54 33.54
N ARG A 175 -2.26 8.41 34.45
CA ARG A 175 -2.70 9.51 35.33
C ARG A 175 -1.59 9.97 36.27
N GLU A 176 -0.77 9.04 36.77
CA GLU A 176 0.35 9.35 37.68
C GLU A 176 1.54 10.00 36.97
N ARG A 177 1.73 9.68 35.68
CA ARG A 177 2.96 10.05 34.96
C ARG A 177 2.81 11.21 33.98
N PHE A 178 1.61 11.44 33.46
CA PHE A 178 1.38 12.41 32.39
C PHE A 178 0.12 13.25 32.64
N GLU A 179 0.17 14.51 32.20
CA GLU A 179 -0.93 15.46 32.33
C GLU A 179 -1.37 16.03 30.97
N GLY A 180 -2.62 16.51 30.91
CA GLY A 180 -3.18 17.22 29.77
C GLY A 180 -2.97 16.52 28.42
N LYS A 181 -2.24 17.20 27.52
CA LYS A 181 -2.04 16.78 26.13
C LYS A 181 -1.20 15.52 25.98
N GLU A 182 -0.21 15.31 26.85
CA GLU A 182 0.63 14.10 26.78
C GLU A 182 -0.20 12.87 27.14
N ARG A 183 -1.02 12.97 28.19
CA ARG A 183 -1.96 11.91 28.56
C ARG A 183 -2.95 11.61 27.43
N ALA A 184 -3.49 12.66 26.79
CA ALA A 184 -4.35 12.52 25.62
C ALA A 184 -3.64 11.81 24.45
N LEU A 185 -2.38 12.15 24.16
CA LEU A 185 -1.59 11.51 23.11
C LEU A 185 -1.41 10.01 23.38
N TYR A 186 -1.06 9.61 24.60
CA TYR A 186 -0.90 8.21 24.94
C TYR A 186 -2.21 7.44 24.79
N MET A 187 -3.34 7.95 25.30
CA MET A 187 -4.64 7.30 25.14
C MET A 187 -5.09 7.22 23.68
N ALA A 188 -4.91 8.31 22.90
CA ALA A 188 -5.23 8.33 21.49
C ALA A 188 -4.39 7.34 20.69
N SER A 189 -3.08 7.25 20.98
CA SER A 189 -2.18 6.29 20.36
C SER A 189 -2.55 4.85 20.70
N TYR A 190 -2.97 4.59 21.95
CA TYR A 190 -3.46 3.30 22.38
C TYR A 190 -4.72 2.90 21.62
N LEU A 191 -5.72 3.78 21.53
CA LEU A 191 -6.96 3.52 20.77
C LEU A 191 -6.66 3.31 19.28
N MET A 192 -5.77 4.10 18.69
CA MET A 192 -5.38 3.94 17.29
C MET A 192 -4.67 2.60 17.04
N ALA A 193 -3.81 2.16 17.95
CA ALA A 193 -3.08 0.90 17.82
C ALA A 193 -3.98 -0.32 18.05
N GLN A 194 -4.88 -0.26 19.03
CA GLN A 194 -5.67 -1.41 19.47
C GLN A 194 -7.05 -1.52 18.79
N VAL A 195 -7.67 -0.39 18.45
CA VAL A 195 -9.01 -0.34 17.83
C VAL A 195 -8.92 0.01 16.35
N GLY A 196 -7.95 0.85 15.99
CA GLY A 196 -7.68 1.25 14.61
C GLY A 196 -8.00 2.71 14.32
N TYR A 197 -7.46 3.18 13.19
CA TYR A 197 -7.55 4.58 12.75
C TYR A 197 -8.99 5.05 12.52
N ASP A 198 -9.81 4.24 11.85
CA ASP A 198 -11.20 4.62 11.50
C ASP A 198 -12.06 4.84 12.75
N PHE A 199 -11.78 4.13 13.85
CA PHE A 199 -12.46 4.34 15.12
C PHE A 199 -12.14 5.72 15.69
N LEU A 200 -10.86 6.04 15.84
CA LEU A 200 -10.43 7.33 16.38
C LEU A 200 -10.89 8.50 15.50
N GLN A 201 -10.87 8.34 14.18
CA GLN A 201 -11.41 9.33 13.24
C GLN A 201 -12.92 9.56 13.42
N ARG A 202 -13.71 8.52 13.68
CA ARG A 202 -15.14 8.67 13.97
C ARG A 202 -15.38 9.41 15.28
N GLU A 203 -14.60 9.12 16.32
CA GLU A 203 -14.73 9.79 17.62
C GLU A 203 -14.41 11.29 17.51
N ILE A 204 -13.37 11.66 16.76
CA ILE A 204 -13.05 13.07 16.49
C ILE A 204 -14.20 13.76 15.74
N ARG A 205 -14.81 13.10 14.75
CA ARG A 205 -15.94 13.66 13.97
C ARG A 205 -17.24 13.77 14.76
N ARG A 206 -17.42 12.97 15.82
CA ARG A 206 -18.62 12.97 16.66
C ARG A 206 -18.66 14.13 17.65
N LEU A 207 -17.54 14.82 17.87
CA LEU A 207 -17.56 16.00 18.72
C LEU A 207 -18.31 17.16 18.03
N PRO A 208 -19.28 17.79 18.73
CA PRO A 208 -19.93 18.99 18.23
C PRO A 208 -18.89 20.13 18.16
N GLY A 209 -18.53 20.55 16.95
CA GLY A 209 -17.59 21.67 16.76
C GLY A 209 -16.81 21.68 15.43
N LYS A 210 -16.80 20.58 14.66
CA LYS A 210 -16.26 20.56 13.29
C LYS A 210 -17.17 19.75 12.35
N SER A 211 -18.26 20.38 11.93
CA SER A 211 -18.92 20.07 10.65
C SER A 211 -18.01 20.57 9.50
N PRO A 212 -18.04 19.90 8.33
CA PRO A 212 -16.97 19.91 7.31
C PRO A 212 -16.55 21.28 6.79
#